data_AF-A0A1H4D7G7-F1
#
_entry.id   AF-A0A1H4D7G7-F1
#
_cell.length_a   1.000
_cell.length_b   1.000
_cell.length_c   1.000
_cell.angle_alpha   90.00
_cell.angle_beta   90.00
_cell.angle_gamma   90.00
#
_symmetry.space_group_name_H-M   'P 1'
#
loop_
_entity.id
_entity.type
_entity.pdbx_description
1 polymer ?
#
loop_
_entity_poly.entity_id
_entity_poly.type
_entity_poly.pdbx_seq_one_letter_code
_entity_poly.pdbx_strand_id
1 'polypeptide(L)'
;MLLLQKLTKALLWLTLGTLLLVVSFYVLLLAINWQDEAPSANAHLLQSTFQMNAPVADNINGYSYFLRHNTQALLPVSDKLRALFAACDRKDCYVELSAASPDVYTLIEEHQALLGFYQHLLQFRYWQEPPLRHHSQIPSYQSLASAHRLYLLHIWLQLQADDATAARQLLQQDLQFWRLVIRHNNHLLGISISRAALQRHFFFSQMLLAQLEPEQQVALAPSAWHEPFSVDELSLRNAIAGEWFLRSSLVKEAMASPFNHWGDNWYEQLRMRFVMPLLLPQATANDYATQLLACLGESQLPELRWYHWLYNPVGKVLNHSSSLDCYRYNLQQLEQHRLDTIAPLARH
;
A
#
# COMPACT_ATOMS: atom_id res chain seq x y z
N MET A 1 -11.83 64.91 22.47
CA MET A 1 -10.87 64.92 21.34
C MET A 1 -9.47 64.42 21.75
N LEU A 2 -8.84 64.98 22.79
CA LEU A 2 -7.50 64.57 23.27
C LEU A 2 -7.38 63.10 23.70
N LEU A 3 -8.39 62.56 24.40
CA LEU A 3 -8.41 61.13 24.80
C LEU A 3 -8.47 60.19 23.59
N LEU A 4 -9.25 60.56 22.57
CA LEU A 4 -9.38 59.78 21.34
C LEU A 4 -8.04 59.71 20.59
N GLN A 5 -7.31 60.83 20.51
CA GLN A 5 -5.98 60.89 19.88
C GLN A 5 -4.91 60.09 20.62
N LYS A 6 -4.96 60.06 21.96
CA LYS A 6 -4.03 59.25 22.76
C LYS A 6 -4.31 57.74 22.57
N LEU A 7 -5.59 57.36 22.53
CA LEU A 7 -6.00 55.97 22.30
C LEU A 7 -5.62 55.49 20.89
N THR A 8 -5.85 56.29 19.84
CA THR A 8 -5.45 55.90 18.48
C THR A 8 -3.94 55.77 18.33
N LYS A 9 -3.16 56.65 18.95
CA LYS A 9 -1.69 56.55 18.96
C LYS A 9 -1.20 55.31 19.72
N ALA A 10 -1.79 55.01 20.87
CA ALA A 10 -1.45 53.81 21.63
C ALA A 10 -1.77 52.53 20.85
N LEU A 11 -2.95 52.47 20.21
CA LEU A 11 -3.35 51.35 19.37
C LEU A 11 -2.39 51.17 18.17
N LEU A 12 -2.01 52.27 17.51
CA LEU A 12 -1.05 52.24 16.40
C LEU A 12 0.32 51.69 16.82
N TRP A 13 0.83 52.08 17.98
CA TRP A 13 2.11 51.54 18.49
C TRP A 13 2.00 50.07 18.87
N LEU A 14 0.87 49.67 19.47
CA LEU A 14 0.62 48.27 19.80
C LEU A 14 0.56 47.40 18.54
N THR A 15 -0.18 47.84 17.51
CA THR A 15 -0.26 47.11 16.24
C THR A 15 1.07 47.05 15.51
N LEU A 16 1.81 48.16 15.45
CA LEU A 16 3.15 48.19 14.84
C LEU A 16 4.14 47.30 15.58
N GLY A 17 4.15 47.35 16.92
CA GLY A 17 5.00 46.50 17.75
C GLY A 17 4.70 45.01 17.56
N THR A 18 3.41 44.66 17.46
CA THR A 18 2.97 43.28 17.20
C THR A 18 3.39 42.81 15.81
N LEU A 19 3.23 43.65 14.78
CA LEU A 19 3.66 43.34 13.42
C LEU A 19 5.17 43.13 13.33
N LEU A 20 5.96 44.00 13.96
CA LEU A 20 7.42 43.88 13.98
C LEU A 20 7.88 42.62 14.70
N LEU A 21 7.21 42.24 15.79
CA LEU A 21 7.46 40.97 16.48
C LEU A 21 7.23 39.77 15.57
N VAL A 22 6.08 39.72 14.87
CA VAL A 22 5.74 38.63 13.94
C VAL A 22 6.75 38.54 12.79
N VAL A 23 7.11 39.67 12.19
CA VAL A 23 8.11 39.72 11.11
C VAL A 23 9.48 39.27 11.63
N SER A 24 9.91 39.73 12.80
CA SER A 24 11.19 39.34 13.40
C SER A 24 11.24 37.84 13.70
N PHE A 25 10.15 37.29 14.22
CA PHE A 25 10.03 35.85 14.46
C PHE A 25 10.08 35.04 13.16
N TYR A 26 9.41 35.49 12.10
CA TYR A 26 9.47 34.84 10.80
C TYR A 26 10.88 34.89 10.19
N VAL A 27 11.58 36.03 10.27
CA VAL A 27 12.97 36.15 9.83
C VAL A 27 13.89 35.21 10.63
N LEU A 28 13.67 35.08 11.93
CA LEU A 28 14.39 34.10 12.75
C LEU A 28 14.15 32.67 12.29
N LEU A 29 12.90 32.30 11.96
CA LEU A 29 12.59 30.99 11.39
C LEU A 29 13.29 30.77 10.05
N LEU A 30 13.31 31.77 9.16
CA LEU A 30 14.06 31.68 7.91
C LEU A 30 15.55 31.48 8.15
N ALA A 31 16.14 32.18 9.12
CA ALA A 31 17.55 32.02 9.48
C ALA A 31 17.85 30.60 10.01
N ILE A 32 16.96 30.05 10.85
CA ILE A 32 17.07 28.67 11.34
C ILE A 32 16.96 27.65 10.19
N ASN A 33 16.11 27.92 9.21
CA ASN A 33 15.83 27.04 8.06
C ASN A 33 16.61 27.43 6.80
N TRP A 34 17.71 28.18 6.93
CA TRP A 34 18.45 28.66 5.76
C TRP A 34 19.21 27.56 5.02
N GLN A 35 19.63 26.52 5.75
CA GLN A 35 20.42 25.41 5.22
C GLN A 35 19.73 24.08 5.54
N ASP A 36 19.67 23.21 4.53
CA ASP A 36 19.16 21.85 4.68
C ASP A 36 20.23 20.91 5.28
N GLU A 37 19.79 19.80 5.86
CA GLU A 37 20.64 18.76 6.40
C GLU A 37 21.31 17.93 5.30
N ALA A 38 22.42 17.27 5.63
CA ALA A 38 22.91 16.15 4.84
C ALA A 38 22.00 14.92 5.01
N PRO A 39 22.00 13.94 4.07
CA PRO A 39 21.26 12.71 4.25
C PRO A 39 21.70 11.95 5.51
N SER A 40 20.74 11.50 6.30
CA SER A 40 21.00 10.68 7.49
C SER A 40 21.39 9.25 7.13
N ALA A 41 21.96 8.51 8.08
CA ALA A 41 22.25 7.08 7.91
C ALA A 41 20.98 6.28 7.55
N ASN A 42 19.84 6.61 8.17
CA ASN A 42 18.53 6.02 7.88
C ASN A 42 18.09 6.31 6.43
N ALA A 43 18.26 7.55 5.96
CA ALA A 43 17.95 7.92 4.58
C ALA A 43 18.85 7.17 3.59
N HIS A 44 20.15 7.05 3.86
CA HIS A 44 21.07 6.25 3.04
C HIS A 44 20.72 4.77 3.00
N LEU A 45 20.31 4.19 4.13
CA LEU A 45 19.86 2.80 4.20
C LEU A 45 18.66 2.57 3.29
N LEU A 46 17.61 3.40 3.39
CA LEU A 46 16.42 3.27 2.54
C LEU A 46 16.72 3.55 1.07
N GLN A 47 17.56 4.54 0.78
CA GLN A 47 18.00 4.82 -0.58
C GLN A 47 18.73 3.62 -1.20
N SER A 48 19.68 3.04 -0.48
CA SER A 48 20.43 1.87 -0.96
C SER A 48 19.51 0.67 -1.16
N THR A 49 18.60 0.40 -0.22
CA THR A 49 17.60 -0.67 -0.33
C THR A 49 16.75 -0.51 -1.58
N PHE A 50 16.29 0.71 -1.86
CA PHE A 50 15.48 0.99 -3.04
C PHE A 50 16.26 0.80 -4.36
N GLN A 51 17.53 1.19 -4.39
CA GLN A 51 18.39 1.14 -5.58
C GLN A 51 18.91 -0.26 -5.92
N MET A 52 18.93 -1.20 -4.98
CA MET A 52 19.41 -2.57 -5.21
C MET A 52 18.49 -3.38 -6.15
N ASN A 53 17.28 -2.90 -6.41
CA ASN A 53 16.33 -3.59 -7.27
C ASN A 53 16.65 -3.33 -8.76
N ALA A 54 17.25 -4.32 -9.41
CA ALA A 54 17.45 -4.29 -10.86
C ALA A 54 16.09 -4.20 -11.59
N PRO A 55 15.98 -3.37 -12.65
CA PRO A 55 14.74 -3.27 -13.41
C PRO A 55 14.44 -4.56 -14.15
N VAL A 56 13.18 -5.00 -14.07
CA VAL A 56 12.66 -6.14 -14.82
C VAL A 56 12.08 -5.65 -16.15
N ALA A 57 12.39 -6.37 -17.24
CA ALA A 57 11.86 -6.03 -18.56
C ALA A 57 10.32 -6.20 -18.65
N ASP A 58 9.66 -5.27 -19.36
CA ASP A 58 8.19 -5.17 -19.43
C ASP A 58 7.47 -6.38 -20.03
N ASN A 59 8.16 -7.20 -20.82
CA ASN A 59 7.61 -8.39 -21.43
C ASN A 59 7.60 -9.61 -20.49
N ILE A 60 8.36 -9.57 -19.39
CA ILE A 60 8.43 -10.63 -18.39
C ILE A 60 7.95 -10.19 -16.99
N ASN A 61 7.54 -8.92 -16.84
CA ASN A 61 6.97 -8.36 -15.63
C ASN A 61 5.44 -8.41 -15.64
N GLY A 62 4.85 -9.17 -14.73
CA GLY A 62 3.40 -9.29 -14.58
C GLY A 62 2.73 -7.96 -14.23
N TYR A 63 3.42 -7.05 -13.55
CA TYR A 63 2.90 -5.71 -13.25
C TYR A 63 2.68 -4.88 -14.51
N SER A 64 3.61 -4.96 -15.48
CA SER A 64 3.50 -4.26 -16.76
C SER A 64 2.33 -4.82 -17.59
N TYR A 65 2.07 -6.13 -17.53
CA TYR A 65 0.86 -6.72 -18.12
C TYR A 65 -0.41 -6.23 -17.40
N PHE A 66 -0.41 -6.24 -16.06
CA PHE A 66 -1.51 -5.74 -15.23
C PHE A 66 -1.89 -4.32 -15.64
N LEU A 67 -0.95 -3.37 -15.67
CA LEU A 67 -1.23 -1.98 -16.05
C LEU A 67 -1.88 -1.83 -17.43
N ARG A 68 -1.46 -2.63 -18.42
CA ARG A 68 -1.98 -2.54 -19.80
C ARG A 68 -3.41 -3.07 -19.94
N HIS A 69 -3.81 -4.03 -19.11
CA HIS A 69 -5.07 -4.76 -19.28
C HIS A 69 -6.09 -4.51 -18.16
N ASN A 70 -5.67 -3.91 -17.05
CA ASN A 70 -6.49 -3.59 -15.90
C ASN A 70 -7.33 -2.32 -16.14
N THR A 71 -8.35 -2.42 -17.00
CA THR A 71 -9.34 -1.36 -17.15
C THR A 71 -10.74 -1.93 -16.93
N GLN A 72 -11.58 -1.20 -16.18
CA GLN A 72 -12.96 -1.62 -15.92
C GLN A 72 -13.80 -1.76 -17.20
N ALA A 73 -13.49 -0.98 -18.23
CA ALA A 73 -14.14 -1.11 -19.54
C ALA A 73 -13.86 -2.45 -20.21
N LEU A 74 -12.67 -3.02 -20.01
CA LEU A 74 -12.29 -4.33 -20.56
C LEU A 74 -12.65 -5.49 -19.63
N LEU A 75 -12.82 -5.22 -18.33
CA LEU A 75 -13.01 -6.21 -17.27
C LEU A 75 -14.22 -5.87 -16.39
N PRO A 76 -15.45 -5.81 -16.93
CA PRO A 76 -16.64 -5.51 -16.16
C PRO A 76 -16.97 -6.63 -15.19
N VAL A 77 -17.57 -6.27 -14.05
CA VAL A 77 -18.08 -7.22 -13.04
C VAL A 77 -19.57 -6.95 -12.88
N SER A 78 -20.41 -7.93 -13.23
CA SER A 78 -21.87 -7.82 -13.13
C SER A 78 -22.32 -7.60 -11.68
N ASP A 79 -23.51 -7.01 -11.50
CA ASP A 79 -24.07 -6.79 -10.17
C ASP A 79 -24.32 -8.12 -9.43
N LYS A 80 -24.72 -9.17 -10.16
CA LYS A 80 -24.87 -10.52 -9.61
C LYS A 80 -23.55 -11.06 -9.08
N LEU A 81 -22.47 -10.96 -9.86
CA LEU A 81 -21.14 -11.41 -9.41
C LEU A 81 -20.64 -10.59 -8.21
N ARG A 82 -20.90 -9.28 -8.20
CA ARG A 82 -20.57 -8.41 -7.07
C ARG A 82 -21.35 -8.76 -5.80
N ALA A 83 -22.62 -9.13 -5.93
CA ALA A 83 -23.45 -9.58 -4.82
C ALA A 83 -22.95 -10.92 -4.26
N LEU A 84 -22.63 -11.88 -5.13
CA LEU A 84 -22.05 -13.17 -4.73
C LEU A 84 -20.73 -12.98 -3.99
N PHE A 85 -19.86 -12.12 -4.51
CA PHE A 85 -18.65 -11.68 -3.83
C PHE A 85 -18.95 -11.16 -2.42
N ALA A 86 -19.79 -10.15 -2.29
CA ALA A 86 -20.11 -9.59 -0.97
C ALA A 86 -20.66 -10.64 0.02
N ALA A 87 -21.46 -11.60 -0.47
CA ALA A 87 -21.96 -12.70 0.36
C ALA A 87 -20.84 -13.61 0.87
N CYS A 88 -19.87 -13.93 0.00
CA CYS A 88 -18.72 -14.78 0.31
C CYS A 88 -17.61 -14.13 1.14
N ASP A 89 -17.69 -12.82 1.42
CA ASP A 89 -16.79 -12.17 2.40
C ASP A 89 -17.25 -12.44 3.87
N ARG A 90 -18.37 -13.16 4.06
CA ARG A 90 -18.90 -13.57 5.38
C ARG A 90 -18.50 -15.02 5.72
N LYS A 91 -18.66 -15.42 7.00
CA LYS A 91 -18.26 -16.75 7.52
C LYS A 91 -18.95 -17.94 6.82
N ASP A 92 -20.05 -17.71 6.10
CA ASP A 92 -20.89 -18.76 5.51
C ASP A 92 -20.81 -18.82 3.96
N CYS A 93 -19.68 -18.44 3.36
CA CYS A 93 -19.51 -18.43 1.89
C CYS A 93 -19.93 -19.75 1.22
N TYR A 94 -19.66 -20.90 1.84
CA TYR A 94 -20.07 -22.20 1.30
C TYR A 94 -21.59 -22.36 1.15
N VAL A 95 -22.36 -21.86 2.12
CA VAL A 95 -23.83 -21.93 2.08
C VAL A 95 -24.35 -21.11 0.90
N GLU A 96 -23.79 -19.91 0.72
CA GLU A 96 -24.14 -19.01 -0.38
C GLU A 96 -23.77 -19.62 -1.74
N LEU A 97 -22.57 -20.24 -1.86
CA LEU A 97 -22.14 -20.92 -3.08
C LEU A 97 -23.00 -22.14 -3.42
N SER A 98 -23.33 -22.95 -2.42
CA SER A 98 -24.19 -24.13 -2.60
C SER A 98 -25.58 -23.74 -3.08
N ALA A 99 -26.15 -22.67 -2.51
CA ALA A 99 -27.45 -22.14 -2.93
C ALA A 99 -27.41 -21.55 -4.35
N ALA A 100 -26.29 -20.96 -4.75
CA ALA A 100 -26.11 -20.33 -6.07
C ALA A 100 -25.48 -21.26 -7.12
N SER A 101 -25.25 -22.54 -6.84
CA SER A 101 -24.37 -23.42 -7.63
C SER A 101 -24.61 -23.40 -9.15
N PRO A 102 -25.86 -23.56 -9.66
CA PRO A 102 -26.13 -23.48 -11.10
C PRO A 102 -25.82 -22.11 -11.73
N ASP A 103 -26.00 -21.05 -10.95
CA ASP A 103 -25.72 -19.68 -11.38
C ASP A 103 -24.21 -19.37 -11.37
N VAL A 104 -23.42 -20.02 -10.52
CA VAL A 104 -21.95 -19.82 -10.45
C VAL A 104 -21.28 -20.21 -11.76
N TYR A 105 -21.69 -21.33 -12.38
CA TYR A 105 -21.17 -21.74 -13.69
C TYR A 105 -21.44 -20.67 -14.75
N THR A 106 -22.69 -20.20 -14.84
CA THR A 106 -23.10 -19.14 -15.76
C THR A 106 -22.32 -17.84 -15.51
N LEU A 107 -22.14 -17.44 -14.24
CA LEU A 107 -21.37 -16.26 -13.88
C LEU A 107 -19.90 -16.36 -14.30
N ILE A 108 -19.28 -17.54 -14.21
CA ILE A 108 -17.91 -17.75 -14.68
C ILE A 108 -17.83 -17.68 -16.21
N GLU A 109 -18.79 -18.28 -16.92
CA GLU A 109 -18.88 -18.16 -18.39
C GLU A 109 -19.06 -16.71 -18.85
N GLU A 110 -19.91 -15.93 -18.19
CA GLU A 110 -20.13 -14.51 -18.48
C GLU A 110 -18.85 -13.66 -18.29
N HIS A 111 -17.94 -14.09 -17.41
CA HIS A 111 -16.75 -13.32 -17.01
C HIS A 111 -15.43 -14.00 -17.42
N GLN A 112 -15.43 -14.78 -18.50
CA GLN A 112 -14.21 -15.48 -19.00
C GLN A 112 -13.05 -14.53 -19.28
N ALA A 113 -13.31 -13.31 -19.76
CA ALA A 113 -12.24 -12.31 -19.97
C ALA A 113 -11.51 -11.95 -18.67
N LEU A 114 -12.25 -11.83 -17.56
CA LEU A 114 -11.71 -11.55 -16.23
C LEU A 114 -10.92 -12.75 -15.68
N LEU A 115 -11.44 -13.96 -15.86
CA LEU A 115 -10.75 -15.19 -15.46
C LEU A 115 -9.44 -15.38 -16.26
N GLY A 116 -9.50 -15.23 -17.59
CA GLY A 116 -8.36 -15.36 -18.48
C GLY A 116 -7.28 -14.30 -18.23
N PHE A 117 -7.69 -13.07 -17.90
CA PHE A 117 -6.77 -12.01 -17.46
C PHE A 117 -5.94 -12.44 -16.25
N TYR A 118 -6.60 -13.02 -15.23
CA TYR A 118 -5.90 -13.50 -14.04
C TYR A 118 -5.05 -14.73 -14.30
N GLN A 119 -5.56 -15.72 -15.04
CA GLN A 119 -4.81 -16.91 -15.41
C GLN A 119 -3.52 -16.56 -16.17
N HIS A 120 -3.55 -15.53 -17.02
CA HIS A 120 -2.35 -15.05 -17.69
C HIS A 120 -1.36 -14.38 -16.72
N LEU A 121 -1.87 -13.61 -15.73
CA LEU A 121 -1.03 -13.03 -14.67
C LEU A 121 -0.27 -14.08 -13.87
N LEU A 122 -0.90 -15.22 -13.56
CA LEU A 122 -0.28 -16.33 -12.82
C LEU A 122 0.93 -16.94 -13.55
N GLN A 123 1.11 -16.68 -14.84
CA GLN A 123 2.22 -17.23 -15.64
C GLN A 123 3.51 -16.41 -15.51
N PHE A 124 3.44 -15.18 -14.99
CA PHE A 124 4.61 -14.31 -14.87
C PHE A 124 5.51 -14.74 -13.70
N ARG A 125 6.82 -14.73 -13.95
CA ARG A 125 7.85 -15.06 -12.96
C ARG A 125 8.39 -13.86 -12.20
N TYR A 126 7.95 -12.67 -12.58
CA TYR A 126 8.37 -11.43 -11.96
C TYR A 126 7.17 -10.52 -11.76
N TRP A 127 7.15 -9.85 -10.63
CA TRP A 127 6.24 -8.76 -10.33
C TRP A 127 7.06 -7.63 -9.71
N GLN A 128 7.25 -6.55 -10.46
CA GLN A 128 7.98 -5.38 -9.98
C GLN A 128 7.17 -4.14 -10.29
N GLU A 129 6.67 -3.49 -9.24
CA GLU A 129 6.04 -2.18 -9.37
C GLU A 129 7.12 -1.12 -9.65
N PRO A 130 6.86 -0.15 -10.55
CA PRO A 130 7.81 0.90 -10.85
C PRO A 130 7.96 1.84 -9.64
N PRO A 131 9.07 2.60 -9.58
CA PRO A 131 9.21 3.75 -8.71
C PRO A 131 8.03 4.73 -8.88
N LEU A 132 7.23 4.92 -7.83
CA LEU A 132 6.18 5.93 -7.83
C LEU A 132 6.78 7.30 -7.52
N ARG A 133 6.41 8.30 -8.32
CA ARG A 133 6.69 9.71 -8.08
C ARG A 133 5.44 10.48 -7.67
N HIS A 134 4.26 9.98 -8.08
CA HIS A 134 2.96 10.54 -7.71
C HIS A 134 1.94 9.45 -7.37
N HIS A 135 1.01 9.79 -6.49
CA HIS A 135 -0.13 8.92 -6.18
C HIS A 135 -1.07 8.69 -7.37
N SER A 136 -1.11 9.61 -8.35
CA SER A 136 -1.89 9.43 -9.59
C SER A 136 -1.40 8.28 -10.47
N GLN A 137 -0.19 7.78 -10.23
CA GLN A 137 0.37 6.62 -10.93
C GLN A 137 -0.08 5.29 -10.33
N ILE A 138 -0.78 5.30 -9.19
CA ILE A 138 -1.31 4.10 -8.56
C ILE A 138 -2.53 3.63 -9.35
N PRO A 139 -2.51 2.41 -9.93
CA PRO A 139 -3.65 1.88 -10.64
C PRO A 139 -4.76 1.45 -9.67
N SER A 140 -5.99 1.34 -10.17
CA SER A 140 -7.06 0.67 -9.42
C SER A 140 -6.76 -0.83 -9.34
N TYR A 141 -6.75 -1.42 -8.15
CA TYR A 141 -6.56 -2.87 -7.99
C TYR A 141 -7.87 -3.66 -8.01
N GLN A 142 -8.98 -3.01 -8.33
CA GLN A 142 -10.31 -3.62 -8.27
C GLN A 142 -10.44 -4.82 -9.21
N SER A 143 -10.02 -4.71 -10.48
CA SER A 143 -10.14 -5.84 -11.41
C SER A 143 -9.23 -7.00 -11.02
N LEU A 144 -8.02 -6.74 -10.50
CA LEU A 144 -7.16 -7.80 -9.96
C LEU A 144 -7.83 -8.53 -8.78
N ALA A 145 -8.41 -7.78 -7.83
CA ALA A 145 -9.11 -8.36 -6.69
C ALA A 145 -10.34 -9.17 -7.12
N SER A 146 -11.15 -8.64 -8.04
CA SER A 146 -12.32 -9.33 -8.60
C SER A 146 -11.92 -10.58 -9.38
N ALA A 147 -10.84 -10.53 -10.16
CA ALA A 147 -10.37 -11.66 -10.93
C ALA A 147 -9.83 -12.79 -10.06
N HIS A 148 -9.08 -12.45 -9.01
CA HIS A 148 -8.66 -13.43 -8.00
C HIS A 148 -9.88 -14.11 -7.34
N ARG A 149 -10.90 -13.34 -6.94
CA ARG A 149 -12.12 -13.92 -6.36
C ARG A 149 -12.85 -14.84 -7.33
N LEU A 150 -12.98 -14.44 -8.60
CA LEU A 150 -13.57 -15.28 -9.64
C LEU A 150 -12.76 -16.57 -9.85
N TYR A 151 -11.43 -16.47 -9.79
CA TYR A 151 -10.54 -17.62 -9.89
C TYR A 151 -10.74 -18.60 -8.73
N LEU A 152 -10.92 -18.13 -7.49
CA LEU A 152 -11.27 -19.01 -6.37
C LEU A 152 -12.62 -19.72 -6.57
N LEU A 153 -13.62 -19.04 -7.12
CA LEU A 153 -14.90 -19.68 -7.49
C LEU A 153 -14.69 -20.77 -8.56
N HIS A 154 -13.78 -20.53 -9.50
CA HIS A 154 -13.43 -21.53 -10.51
C HIS A 154 -12.79 -22.78 -9.90
N ILE A 155 -11.94 -22.62 -8.87
CA ILE A 155 -11.39 -23.76 -8.11
C ILE A 155 -12.50 -24.57 -7.45
N TRP A 156 -13.46 -23.91 -6.82
CA TRP A 156 -14.61 -24.59 -6.21
C TRP A 156 -15.43 -25.37 -7.24
N LEU A 157 -15.65 -24.83 -8.44
CA LEU A 157 -16.32 -25.57 -9.52
C LEU A 157 -15.55 -26.82 -9.97
N GLN A 158 -14.21 -26.77 -10.03
CA GLN A 158 -13.42 -27.98 -10.35
C GLN A 158 -13.65 -29.08 -9.32
N LEU A 159 -13.76 -28.72 -8.04
CA LEU A 159 -14.09 -29.69 -6.98
C LEU A 159 -15.51 -30.24 -7.10
N GLN A 160 -16.49 -29.40 -7.47
CA GLN A 160 -17.86 -29.88 -7.73
C GLN A 160 -17.93 -30.84 -8.92
N ALA A 161 -16.99 -30.72 -9.87
CA ALA A 161 -16.83 -31.63 -10.99
C ALA A 161 -15.96 -32.87 -10.68
N ASP A 162 -15.60 -33.10 -9.42
CA ASP A 162 -14.72 -34.17 -8.95
C ASP A 162 -13.29 -34.14 -9.54
N ASP A 163 -12.84 -32.97 -10.01
CA ASP A 163 -11.47 -32.76 -10.50
C ASP A 163 -10.58 -32.12 -9.43
N ALA A 164 -10.26 -32.91 -8.41
CA ALA A 164 -9.34 -32.51 -7.33
C ALA A 164 -7.93 -32.20 -7.84
N THR A 165 -7.51 -32.79 -8.97
CA THR A 165 -6.18 -32.56 -9.55
C THR A 165 -6.08 -31.16 -10.13
N ALA A 166 -7.08 -30.74 -10.91
CA ALA A 166 -7.16 -29.38 -11.44
C ALA A 166 -7.29 -28.36 -10.30
N ALA A 167 -8.17 -28.61 -9.33
CA ALA A 167 -8.33 -27.73 -8.17
C ALA A 167 -7.01 -27.51 -7.40
N ARG A 168 -6.26 -28.60 -7.12
CA ARG A 168 -4.94 -28.52 -6.49
C ARG A 168 -3.95 -27.70 -7.31
N GLN A 169 -3.90 -27.91 -8.62
CA GLN A 169 -2.99 -27.17 -9.50
C GLN A 169 -3.30 -25.67 -9.50
N LEU A 170 -4.59 -25.32 -9.54
CA LEU A 170 -5.02 -23.93 -9.52
C LEU A 170 -4.68 -23.24 -8.19
N LEU A 171 -4.87 -23.93 -7.06
CA LEU A 171 -4.46 -23.45 -5.73
C LEU A 171 -2.93 -23.26 -5.64
N GLN A 172 -2.16 -24.23 -6.17
CA GLN A 172 -0.69 -24.13 -6.22
C GLN A 172 -0.25 -22.87 -6.98
N GLN A 173 -0.82 -22.62 -8.15
CA GLN A 173 -0.49 -21.47 -9.00
C GLN A 173 -0.84 -20.13 -8.32
N ASP A 174 -2.01 -20.06 -7.70
CA ASP A 174 -2.47 -18.86 -7.00
C ASP A 174 -1.55 -18.49 -5.82
N LEU A 175 -1.21 -19.48 -4.98
CA LEU A 175 -0.32 -19.24 -3.85
C LEU A 175 1.09 -18.83 -4.32
N GLN A 176 1.64 -19.52 -5.33
CA GLN A 176 2.96 -19.18 -5.87
C GLN A 176 3.01 -17.76 -6.41
N PHE A 177 1.95 -17.33 -7.13
CA PHE A 177 1.85 -15.97 -7.64
C PHE A 177 1.82 -14.95 -6.50
N TRP A 178 0.95 -15.11 -5.49
CA TRP A 178 0.88 -14.11 -4.42
C TRP A 178 2.13 -14.08 -3.52
N ARG A 179 2.81 -15.21 -3.35
CA ARG A 179 4.13 -15.30 -2.71
C ARG A 179 5.21 -14.56 -3.49
N LEU A 180 5.19 -14.66 -4.83
CA LEU A 180 6.04 -13.86 -5.71
C LEU A 180 5.76 -12.36 -5.53
N VAL A 181 4.49 -11.97 -5.61
CA VAL A 181 4.06 -10.57 -5.58
C VAL A 181 4.42 -9.92 -4.25
N ILE A 182 4.11 -10.55 -3.10
CA ILE A 182 4.38 -9.95 -1.78
C ILE A 182 5.87 -9.73 -1.54
N ARG A 183 6.74 -10.64 -2.00
CA ARG A 183 8.19 -10.59 -1.81
C ARG A 183 8.85 -9.39 -2.51
N HIS A 184 8.36 -9.04 -3.70
CA HIS A 184 9.01 -8.06 -4.58
C HIS A 184 8.32 -6.69 -4.62
N ASN A 185 7.31 -6.48 -3.76
CA ASN A 185 6.60 -5.21 -3.70
C ASN A 185 7.42 -4.11 -3.02
N ASN A 186 7.51 -2.98 -3.72
CA ASN A 186 8.17 -1.77 -3.25
C ASN A 186 7.21 -0.75 -2.63
N HIS A 187 5.92 -1.07 -2.52
CA HIS A 187 4.90 -0.14 -2.01
C HIS A 187 4.00 -0.81 -0.97
N LEU A 188 3.58 -0.06 0.05
CA LEU A 188 2.73 -0.62 1.11
C LEU A 188 1.36 -1.05 0.59
N LEU A 189 0.84 -0.36 -0.42
CA LEU A 189 -0.42 -0.74 -1.05
C LEU A 189 -0.33 -2.14 -1.69
N GLY A 190 0.74 -2.42 -2.45
CA GLY A 190 0.99 -3.74 -3.05
C GLY A 190 1.09 -4.84 -1.99
N ILE A 191 1.80 -4.58 -0.89
CA ILE A 191 1.86 -5.48 0.26
C ILE A 191 0.46 -5.75 0.84
N SER A 192 -0.35 -4.70 1.01
CA SER A 192 -1.72 -4.80 1.55
C SER A 192 -2.60 -5.70 0.70
N ILE A 193 -2.54 -5.53 -0.61
CA ILE A 193 -3.31 -6.30 -1.58
C ILE A 193 -2.86 -7.76 -1.56
N SER A 194 -1.55 -7.98 -1.55
CA SER A 194 -0.97 -9.33 -1.51
C SER A 194 -1.33 -10.06 -0.23
N ARG A 195 -1.26 -9.38 0.92
CA ARG A 195 -1.72 -9.93 2.20
C ARG A 195 -3.20 -10.30 2.13
N ALA A 196 -4.06 -9.39 1.69
CA ALA A 196 -5.50 -9.65 1.59
C ALA A 196 -5.80 -10.81 0.63
N ALA A 197 -5.01 -10.97 -0.43
CA ALA A 197 -5.13 -12.11 -1.34
C ALA A 197 -4.69 -13.42 -0.68
N LEU A 198 -3.52 -13.48 -0.04
CA LEU A 198 -3.05 -14.67 0.68
C LEU A 198 -4.01 -15.08 1.82
N GLN A 199 -4.54 -14.11 2.57
CA GLN A 199 -5.55 -14.37 3.60
C GLN A 199 -6.81 -15.01 3.00
N ARG A 200 -7.27 -14.48 1.85
CA ARG A 200 -8.42 -15.04 1.14
C ARG A 200 -8.13 -16.44 0.61
N HIS A 201 -6.94 -16.67 0.06
CA HIS A 201 -6.49 -17.98 -0.40
C HIS A 201 -6.62 -19.03 0.70
N PHE A 202 -6.03 -18.78 1.87
CA PHE A 202 -6.09 -19.73 2.99
C PHE A 202 -7.50 -19.87 3.56
N PHE A 203 -8.24 -18.77 3.73
CA PHE A 203 -9.63 -18.83 4.19
C PHE A 203 -10.50 -19.68 3.26
N PHE A 204 -10.39 -19.46 1.95
CA PHE A 204 -11.13 -20.23 0.96
C PHE A 204 -10.69 -21.69 0.94
N SER A 205 -9.39 -21.96 1.05
CA SER A 205 -8.84 -23.31 1.11
C SER A 205 -9.36 -24.10 2.31
N GLN A 206 -9.41 -23.48 3.50
CA GLN A 206 -10.00 -24.10 4.70
C GLN A 206 -11.48 -24.45 4.49
N MET A 207 -12.24 -23.56 3.83
CA MET A 207 -13.63 -23.82 3.47
C MET A 207 -13.78 -25.01 2.51
N LEU A 208 -12.87 -25.17 1.54
CA LEU A 208 -12.87 -26.32 0.63
C LEU A 208 -12.54 -27.63 1.37
N LEU A 209 -11.47 -27.63 2.18
CA LEU A 209 -11.05 -28.80 2.95
C LEU A 209 -12.14 -29.29 3.91
N ALA A 210 -12.89 -28.38 4.53
CA ALA A 210 -13.97 -28.71 5.46
C ALA A 210 -15.12 -29.51 4.83
N GLN A 211 -15.20 -29.61 3.50
CA GLN A 211 -16.21 -30.36 2.76
C GLN A 211 -15.73 -31.73 2.27
N LEU A 212 -14.44 -32.02 2.43
CA LEU A 212 -13.81 -33.20 1.86
C LEU A 212 -13.51 -34.24 2.94
N GLU A 213 -13.54 -35.51 2.57
CA GLU A 213 -13.05 -36.60 3.41
C GLU A 213 -11.52 -36.49 3.60
N PRO A 214 -10.94 -37.03 4.69
CA PRO A 214 -9.52 -36.86 5.00
C PRO A 214 -8.55 -37.22 3.86
N GLU A 215 -8.82 -38.30 3.12
CA GLU A 215 -7.99 -38.70 1.98
C GLU A 215 -8.03 -37.67 0.83
N GLN A 216 -9.21 -37.09 0.58
CA GLN A 216 -9.40 -36.05 -0.43
C GLN A 216 -8.78 -34.71 0.01
N GLN A 217 -8.77 -34.41 1.32
CA GLN A 217 -8.10 -33.23 1.87
C GLN A 217 -6.59 -33.28 1.58
N VAL A 218 -5.95 -34.42 1.81
CA VAL A 218 -4.52 -34.62 1.49
C VAL A 218 -4.28 -34.55 -0.02
N ALA A 219 -5.18 -35.13 -0.83
CA ALA A 219 -5.05 -35.09 -2.29
C ALA A 219 -5.21 -33.67 -2.87
N LEU A 220 -6.05 -32.82 -2.27
CA LEU A 220 -6.25 -31.43 -2.70
C LEU A 220 -5.08 -30.52 -2.30
N ALA A 221 -4.38 -30.82 -1.20
CA ALA A 221 -3.36 -29.94 -0.63
C ALA A 221 -2.18 -29.69 -1.60
N PRO A 222 -1.96 -28.43 -2.04
CA PRO A 222 -0.76 -28.04 -2.77
C PRO A 222 0.52 -28.22 -1.96
N SER A 223 1.60 -28.61 -2.63
CA SER A 223 2.94 -28.71 -2.01
C SER A 223 3.38 -27.40 -1.36
N ALA A 224 3.07 -26.25 -1.97
CA ALA A 224 3.45 -24.93 -1.47
C ALA A 224 2.83 -24.56 -0.12
N TRP A 225 1.77 -25.25 0.34
CA TRP A 225 1.23 -25.04 1.69
C TRP A 225 2.17 -25.50 2.79
N HIS A 226 3.06 -26.45 2.49
CA HIS A 226 4.00 -27.01 3.45
C HIS A 226 5.27 -26.17 3.61
N GLU A 227 5.48 -25.22 2.69
CA GLU A 227 6.61 -24.30 2.75
C GLU A 227 6.27 -23.11 3.66
N PRO A 228 7.08 -22.81 4.69
CA PRO A 228 6.88 -21.62 5.48
C PRO A 228 7.11 -20.36 4.64
N PHE A 229 6.46 -19.26 5.02
CA PHE A 229 6.82 -17.96 4.46
C PHE A 229 8.27 -17.61 4.84
N SER A 230 9.03 -17.16 3.85
CA SER A 230 10.40 -16.70 4.03
C SER A 230 10.44 -15.33 4.73
N VAL A 231 11.61 -15.00 5.28
CA VAL A 231 11.85 -13.70 5.92
C VAL A 231 11.54 -12.54 4.97
N ASP A 232 11.90 -12.66 3.69
CA ASP A 232 11.63 -11.63 2.69
C ASP A 232 10.14 -11.44 2.42
N GLU A 233 9.37 -12.53 2.38
CA GLU A 233 7.91 -12.48 2.17
C GLU A 233 7.16 -11.85 3.35
N LEU A 234 7.74 -11.94 4.55
CA LEU A 234 7.20 -11.33 5.77
C LEU A 234 7.86 -9.99 6.12
N SER A 235 8.71 -9.46 5.24
CA SER A 235 9.43 -8.20 5.43
C SER A 235 8.69 -7.03 4.78
N LEU A 236 8.71 -5.89 5.45
CA LEU A 236 8.22 -4.61 4.91
C LEU A 236 9.35 -3.72 4.40
N ARG A 237 10.61 -4.18 4.45
CA ARG A 237 11.79 -3.34 4.20
C ARG A 237 11.75 -2.68 2.82
N ASN A 238 11.45 -3.45 1.77
CA ASN A 238 11.37 -2.94 0.40
C ASN A 238 10.22 -1.94 0.23
N ALA A 239 9.04 -2.27 0.78
CA ALA A 239 7.88 -1.40 0.75
C ALA A 239 8.16 -0.05 1.43
N ILE A 240 8.80 -0.08 2.60
CA ILE A 240 9.18 1.12 3.33
C ILE A 240 10.22 1.96 2.58
N ALA A 241 11.19 1.32 1.92
CA ALA A 241 12.14 2.03 1.09
C ALA A 241 11.47 2.75 -0.09
N GLY A 242 10.45 2.14 -0.71
CA GLY A 242 9.68 2.78 -1.77
C GLY A 242 8.73 3.88 -1.27
N GLU A 243 8.11 3.74 -0.10
CA GLU A 243 7.33 4.83 0.53
C GLU A 243 8.22 6.04 0.84
N TRP A 244 9.42 5.81 1.38
CA TRP A 244 10.41 6.85 1.59
C TRP A 244 10.77 7.55 0.28
N PHE A 245 11.01 6.78 -0.79
CA PHE A 245 11.32 7.32 -2.11
C PHE A 245 10.16 8.16 -2.67
N LEU A 246 8.92 7.68 -2.58
CA LEU A 246 7.73 8.38 -3.03
C LEU A 246 7.57 9.71 -2.30
N ARG A 247 7.61 9.71 -0.96
CA ARG A 247 7.52 10.93 -0.15
C ARG A 247 8.64 11.92 -0.51
N SER A 248 9.87 11.44 -0.60
CA SER A 248 11.03 12.28 -0.92
C SER A 248 10.91 12.88 -2.32
N SER A 249 10.37 12.14 -3.28
CA SER A 249 10.13 12.62 -4.64
C SER A 249 9.04 13.69 -4.69
N LEU A 250 7.91 13.46 -4.01
CA LEU A 250 6.81 14.42 -3.89
C LEU A 250 7.26 15.75 -3.29
N VAL A 251 8.06 15.72 -2.22
CA VAL A 251 8.58 16.94 -1.57
C VAL A 251 9.54 17.69 -2.49
N LYS A 252 10.46 16.98 -3.16
CA LYS A 252 11.40 17.60 -4.09
C LYS A 252 10.70 18.23 -5.29
N GLU A 253 9.72 17.53 -5.85
CA GLU A 253 8.93 18.04 -6.97
C GLU A 253 8.06 19.22 -6.55
N ALA A 254 7.48 19.16 -5.35
CA ALA A 254 6.74 20.28 -4.78
C ALA A 254 7.59 21.56 -4.71
N MET A 255 8.87 21.43 -4.34
CA MET A 255 9.79 22.55 -4.25
C MET A 255 10.34 23.02 -5.60
N ALA A 256 10.35 22.15 -6.62
CA ALA A 256 10.79 22.50 -7.97
C ALA A 256 9.69 23.22 -8.78
N SER A 257 8.42 23.05 -8.41
CA SER A 257 7.29 23.62 -9.13
C SER A 257 7.13 25.13 -8.90
N PRO A 258 6.89 25.94 -9.95
CA PRO A 258 6.60 27.37 -9.80
C PRO A 258 5.41 27.64 -8.86
N PHE A 259 5.57 28.61 -7.96
CA PHE A 259 4.53 29.02 -6.98
C PHE A 259 3.15 29.31 -7.58
N ASN A 260 3.10 29.66 -8.86
CA ASN A 260 1.89 30.02 -9.60
C ASN A 260 0.93 28.84 -9.83
N HIS A 261 1.38 27.61 -9.56
CA HIS A 261 0.57 26.39 -9.70
C HIS A 261 -0.02 25.87 -8.37
N TRP A 262 0.20 26.59 -7.25
CA TRP A 262 -0.14 26.12 -5.89
C TRP A 262 -1.43 26.70 -5.32
N GLY A 263 -2.32 27.20 -6.18
CA GLY A 263 -3.65 27.66 -5.76
C GLY A 263 -4.33 28.54 -6.80
N ASP A 264 -5.65 28.45 -6.85
CA ASP A 264 -6.48 29.18 -7.81
C ASP A 264 -6.61 30.67 -7.47
N ASN A 265 -6.16 31.10 -6.28
CA ASN A 265 -6.25 32.48 -5.82
C ASN A 265 -4.95 33.02 -5.21
N TRP A 266 -4.86 34.35 -5.13
CA TRP A 266 -3.68 35.08 -4.68
C TRP A 266 -3.31 34.83 -3.21
N TYR A 267 -4.29 34.55 -2.34
CA TYR A 267 -4.06 34.29 -0.93
C TYR A 267 -3.32 32.95 -0.73
N GLU A 268 -3.72 31.92 -1.46
CA GLU A 268 -3.07 30.61 -1.46
C GLU A 268 -1.63 30.69 -1.98
N GLN A 269 -1.42 31.45 -3.08
CA GLN A 269 -0.08 31.72 -3.60
C GLN A 269 0.80 32.47 -2.59
N LEU A 270 0.24 33.48 -1.91
CA LEU A 270 0.95 34.23 -0.87
C LEU A 270 1.30 33.34 0.32
N ARG A 271 0.35 32.52 0.79
CA ARG A 271 0.55 31.56 1.87
C ARG A 271 1.71 30.61 1.54
N MET A 272 1.69 30.01 0.35
CA MET A 272 2.74 29.08 -0.08
C MET A 272 4.10 29.76 -0.20
N ARG A 273 4.15 31.03 -0.64
CA ARG A 273 5.40 31.79 -0.71
C ARG A 273 6.05 32.01 0.66
N PHE A 274 5.25 32.15 1.73
CA PHE A 274 5.79 32.28 3.09
C PHE A 274 6.08 30.93 3.76
N VAL A 275 5.36 29.87 3.39
CA VAL A 275 5.49 28.54 4.01
C VAL A 275 6.63 27.74 3.40
N MET A 276 6.77 27.73 2.07
CA MET A 276 7.74 26.87 1.36
C MET A 276 9.20 27.09 1.76
N PRO A 277 9.68 28.32 2.06
CA PRO A 277 11.04 28.50 2.57
C PRO A 277 11.32 27.81 3.92
N LEU A 278 10.28 27.39 4.64
CA LEU A 278 10.38 26.65 5.90
C LEU A 278 10.27 25.12 5.71
N LEU A 279 10.20 24.65 4.46
CA LEU A 279 10.26 23.25 4.09
C LEU A 279 11.68 22.91 3.63
N LEU A 280 12.30 21.96 4.31
CA LEU A 280 13.64 21.46 4.01
C LEU A 280 13.53 20.02 3.49
N PRO A 281 13.74 19.75 2.18
CA PRO A 281 13.54 18.44 1.59
C PRO A 281 14.29 17.31 2.28
N GLN A 282 15.59 17.52 2.55
CA GLN A 282 16.43 16.47 3.08
C GLN A 282 16.14 16.23 4.56
N ALA A 283 15.95 17.28 5.35
CA ALA A 283 15.48 17.13 6.73
C ALA A 283 14.12 16.41 6.80
N THR A 284 13.20 16.70 5.87
CA THR A 284 11.89 16.02 5.79
C THR A 284 12.08 14.53 5.46
N ALA A 285 12.95 14.21 4.51
CA ALA A 285 13.27 12.84 4.13
C ALA A 285 14.01 12.07 5.25
N ASN A 286 14.88 12.72 6.01
CA ASN A 286 15.60 12.16 7.15
C ASN A 286 14.65 11.78 8.29
N ASP A 287 13.75 12.69 8.65
CA ASP A 287 12.72 12.48 9.67
C ASP A 287 11.77 11.34 9.25
N TYR A 288 11.33 11.35 8.00
CA TYR A 288 10.44 10.30 7.49
C TYR A 288 11.12 8.92 7.45
N ALA A 289 12.39 8.84 7.04
CA ALA A 289 13.16 7.60 7.11
C ALA A 289 13.25 7.04 8.53
N THR A 290 13.40 7.92 9.52
CA THR A 290 13.48 7.52 10.93
C THR A 290 12.15 7.00 11.44
N GLN A 291 11.04 7.66 11.10
CA GLN A 291 9.69 7.18 11.45
C GLN A 291 9.39 5.82 10.82
N LEU A 292 9.74 5.66 9.55
CA LEU A 292 9.59 4.41 8.81
C LEU A 292 10.46 3.28 9.36
N LEU A 293 11.71 3.51 9.74
CA LEU A 293 12.54 2.45 10.32
C LEU A 293 12.15 2.14 11.77
N ALA A 294 11.65 3.12 12.51
CA ALA A 294 11.08 2.87 13.84
C ALA A 294 9.85 1.95 13.78
N CYS A 295 9.08 2.03 12.68
CA CYS A 295 8.00 1.10 12.36
C CYS A 295 8.44 -0.38 12.37
N LEU A 296 9.67 -0.64 11.91
CA LEU A 296 10.27 -1.96 11.84
C LEU A 296 11.00 -2.36 13.13
N GLY A 297 11.07 -1.47 14.12
CA GLY A 297 11.93 -1.64 15.30
C GLY A 297 13.42 -1.50 14.98
N GLU A 298 13.78 -0.95 13.82
CA GLU A 298 15.17 -0.78 13.37
C GLU A 298 15.76 0.59 13.72
N SER A 299 14.92 1.52 14.19
CA SER A 299 15.33 2.84 14.66
C SER A 299 14.48 3.23 15.87
N GLN A 300 14.98 4.19 16.65
CA GLN A 300 14.19 4.84 17.70
C GLN A 300 13.66 6.18 17.20
N LEU A 301 12.43 6.52 17.59
CA LEU A 301 11.89 7.85 17.34
C LEU A 301 12.59 8.87 18.25
N PRO A 302 12.99 10.04 17.73
CA PRO A 302 13.59 11.07 18.56
C PRO A 302 12.56 11.66 19.54
N GLU A 303 13.01 12.02 20.74
CA GLU A 303 12.18 12.79 21.67
C GLU A 303 11.91 14.20 21.12
N LEU A 304 10.65 14.48 20.78
CA LEU A 304 10.25 15.77 20.24
C LEU A 304 10.12 16.83 21.34
N ARG A 305 11.18 17.62 21.53
CA ARG A 305 11.13 18.87 22.32
C ARG A 305 10.52 20.01 21.50
N TRP A 306 9.95 21.00 22.19
CA TRP A 306 9.24 22.13 21.55
C TRP A 306 10.09 22.88 20.52
N TYR A 307 11.39 23.05 20.79
CA TYR A 307 12.29 23.80 19.90
C TYR A 307 12.64 23.05 18.62
N HIS A 308 12.47 21.72 18.58
CA HIS A 308 12.64 20.98 17.33
C HIS A 308 11.66 21.48 16.27
N TRP A 309 10.46 21.92 16.65
CA TRP A 309 9.48 22.46 15.71
C TRP A 309 9.89 23.78 15.05
N LEU A 310 10.96 24.45 15.52
CA LEU A 310 11.48 25.64 14.85
C LEU A 310 12.26 25.29 13.57
N TYR A 311 12.80 24.07 13.48
CA TYR A 311 13.53 23.56 12.32
C TYR A 311 12.70 22.56 11.53
N ASN A 312 12.59 22.82 10.23
CA ASN A 312 11.74 22.16 9.26
C ASN A 312 10.28 21.95 9.74
N PRO A 313 9.58 23.01 10.21
CA PRO A 313 8.22 22.88 10.74
C PRO A 313 7.25 22.28 9.73
N VAL A 314 7.37 22.69 8.45
CA VAL A 314 6.47 22.24 7.38
C VAL A 314 6.67 20.76 7.10
N GLY A 315 7.93 20.32 6.98
CA GLY A 315 8.26 18.90 6.79
C GLY A 315 7.75 18.02 7.93
N LYS A 316 7.84 18.49 9.18
CA LYS A 316 7.32 17.77 10.34
C LYS A 316 5.81 17.63 10.31
N VAL A 317 5.09 18.70 9.97
CA VAL A 317 3.63 18.63 9.78
C VAL A 317 3.29 17.63 8.67
N LEU A 318 4.00 17.66 7.54
CA LEU A 318 3.78 16.72 6.44
C LEU A 318 3.96 15.26 6.90
N ASN A 319 5.04 14.95 7.62
CA ASN A 319 5.31 13.59 8.08
C ASN A 319 4.33 13.12 9.15
N HIS A 320 3.95 13.98 10.10
CA HIS A 320 3.05 13.61 11.20
C HIS A 320 1.56 13.59 10.80
N SER A 321 1.19 14.22 9.67
CA SER A 321 -0.20 14.25 9.20
C SER A 321 -0.72 12.87 8.73
N SER A 322 0.18 11.95 8.41
CA SER A 322 -0.13 10.57 8.05
C SER A 322 0.35 9.62 9.15
N SER A 323 -0.56 9.00 9.91
CA SER A 323 -0.14 7.94 10.84
C SER A 323 0.37 6.74 10.04
N LEU A 324 1.65 6.40 10.22
CA LEU A 324 2.19 5.12 9.79
C LEU A 324 1.70 4.06 10.77
N ASP A 325 0.52 3.51 10.50
CA ASP A 325 -0.07 2.43 11.29
C ASP A 325 0.64 1.11 10.98
N CYS A 326 1.86 0.95 11.48
CA CYS A 326 2.73 -0.22 11.27
C CYS A 326 2.05 -1.56 11.57
N TYR A 327 1.18 -1.58 12.58
CA TYR A 327 0.39 -2.76 12.95
C TYR A 327 -0.54 -3.23 11.83
N ARG A 328 -1.02 -2.32 10.96
CA ARG A 328 -1.90 -2.67 9.83
C ARG A 328 -1.20 -3.52 8.78
N TYR A 329 0.13 -3.55 8.78
CA TYR A 329 0.92 -4.31 7.82
C TYR A 329 1.65 -5.49 8.48
N ASN A 330 1.25 -5.92 9.67
CA ASN A 330 1.81 -7.13 10.27
C ASN A 330 1.57 -8.35 9.35
N LEU A 331 2.65 -8.84 8.74
CA LEU A 331 2.61 -9.97 7.81
C LEU A 331 2.72 -11.31 8.53
N GLN A 332 3.15 -11.34 9.80
CA GLN A 332 3.35 -12.59 10.56
C GLN A 332 2.06 -13.43 10.70
N GLN A 333 0.90 -12.79 10.64
CA GLN A 333 -0.40 -13.48 10.66
C GLN A 333 -0.60 -14.40 9.44
N LEU A 334 0.09 -14.16 8.32
CA LEU A 334 0.03 -15.04 7.15
C LEU A 334 0.55 -16.44 7.45
N GLU A 335 1.61 -16.55 8.25
CA GLU A 335 2.15 -17.84 8.67
C GLU A 335 1.15 -18.58 9.56
N GLN A 336 0.45 -17.88 10.44
CA GLN A 336 -0.62 -18.49 11.23
C GLN A 336 -1.75 -19.02 10.33
N HIS A 337 -2.21 -18.24 9.34
CA HIS A 337 -3.23 -18.72 8.39
C HIS A 337 -2.78 -19.95 7.60
N ARG A 338 -1.49 -20.04 7.24
CA ARG A 338 -0.92 -21.23 6.60
C ARG A 338 -0.95 -22.43 7.54
N LEU A 339 -0.45 -22.26 8.77
CA LEU A 339 -0.44 -23.31 9.80
C LEU A 339 -1.85 -23.82 10.11
N ASP A 340 -2.82 -22.93 10.26
CA ASP A 340 -4.22 -23.28 10.50
C ASP A 340 -4.81 -24.10 9.34
N THR A 341 -4.38 -23.83 8.11
CA THR A 341 -4.83 -24.56 6.91
C THR A 341 -4.25 -25.98 6.84
N ILE A 342 -3.00 -26.18 7.26
CA ILE A 342 -2.35 -27.51 7.22
C ILE A 342 -2.57 -28.34 8.49
N ALA A 343 -2.96 -27.73 9.61
CA ALA A 343 -3.15 -28.43 10.88
C ALA A 343 -4.18 -29.58 10.84
N PRO A 344 -5.27 -29.55 10.03
CA PRO A 344 -6.15 -30.69 9.84
C PRO A 344 -5.47 -31.84 9.08
N LEU A 345 -4.60 -31.52 8.13
CA LEU A 345 -3.92 -32.49 7.25
C LEU A 345 -2.91 -33.37 8.01
N ALA A 346 -2.34 -32.86 9.10
CA ALA A 346 -1.30 -33.57 9.88
C ALA A 346 -1.87 -34.55 10.93
N ARG A 347 -3.19 -34.62 11.12
CA ARG A 347 -3.83 -35.50 12.12
C ARG A 347 -4.17 -36.89 11.57
N HIS A 348 -3.86 -37.13 10.31
CA HIS A 348 -4.11 -38.35 9.55
C HIS A 348 -2.83 -38.74 8.81
#